data_AF-A0A329SB73-F1
#
_entry.id   AF-A0A329SB73-F1
#
_cell.length_a   1.000
_cell.length_b   1.000
_cell.length_c   1.000
_cell.angle_alpha   90.00
_cell.angle_beta   90.00
_cell.angle_gamma   90.00
#
_symmetry.space_group_name_H-M   'P 1'
#
loop_
_entity.id
_entity.type
_entity.pdbx_description
1 polymer ?
#
loop_
_entity_poly.entity_id
_entity_poly.type
_entity_poly.pdbx_seq_one_letter_code
_entity_poly.pdbx_strand_id
1 'polypeptide(L)'
;MLVLSPDSAIVARIRDTMSARAIREAAVLAWSDTIRRAFTPSPEISNTRDSESHSAEHSPQTVRQTVRPKKKGSQSLSAVWYEWFTAEPRVHASRSIQKTTLYEFRHTAGYMMLFIPSGFALDAASPAFKSEVLSLGEKAQEITRAFLKTNGSTAAAGTVLKAFRKLYKAGKIDAHIAQFHDRVERGEVVDPTPPAAFPRFIRFTPVER
;
A
#
# COMPACT_ATOMS: atom_id res chain seq x y z
N MET A 1 10.90 -25.78 -26.34
CA MET A 1 10.21 -26.30 -25.15
C MET A 1 11.28 -26.51 -24.06
N LEU A 2 11.28 -25.71 -22.99
CA LEU A 2 12.18 -25.94 -21.86
C LEU A 2 11.51 -26.92 -20.91
N VAL A 3 11.87 -28.20 -21.00
CA VAL A 3 11.42 -29.22 -20.06
C VAL A 3 12.40 -29.21 -18.88
N LEU A 4 11.95 -28.73 -17.73
CA LEU A 4 12.75 -28.79 -16.50
C LEU A 4 12.73 -30.22 -15.97
N SER A 5 13.91 -30.78 -15.73
CA SER A 5 14.06 -32.10 -15.09
C SER A 5 13.42 -32.09 -13.69
N PRO A 6 12.67 -33.14 -13.30
CA PRO A 6 12.04 -33.24 -11.99
C PRO A 6 13.03 -33.18 -10.82
N ASP A 7 14.30 -33.47 -11.08
CA ASP A 7 15.39 -33.47 -10.10
C ASP A 7 16.14 -32.13 -10.04
N SER A 8 15.69 -31.13 -10.80
CA SER A 8 16.26 -29.79 -10.73
C SER A 8 16.03 -29.19 -9.34
N ALA A 9 17.07 -28.57 -8.78
CA ALA A 9 17.00 -27.83 -7.52
C ALA A 9 15.89 -26.75 -7.51
N ILE A 10 15.53 -26.23 -8.69
CA ILE A 10 14.41 -25.28 -8.85
C ILE A 10 13.08 -25.98 -8.59
N VAL A 11 12.87 -27.17 -9.18
CA VAL A 11 11.64 -27.97 -9.00
C VAL A 11 11.52 -28.45 -7.56
N ALA A 12 12.63 -28.88 -6.94
CA ALA A 12 12.68 -29.27 -5.54
C ALA A 12 12.29 -28.11 -4.61
N ARG A 13 12.86 -26.91 -4.82
CA ARG A 13 12.52 -25.71 -4.06
C ARG A 13 11.06 -25.30 -4.22
N ILE A 14 10.51 -25.39 -5.42
CA ILE A 14 9.10 -25.10 -5.67
C ILE A 14 8.24 -26.08 -4.88
N ARG A 15 8.51 -27.39 -4.96
CA ARG A 15 7.75 -28.41 -4.21
C ARG A 15 7.81 -28.18 -2.70
N ASP A 16 9.00 -27.87 -2.17
CA ASP A 16 9.20 -27.61 -0.74
C ASP A 16 8.41 -26.38 -0.26
N THR A 17 8.40 -25.30 -1.05
CA THR A 17 7.57 -24.11 -0.74
C THR A 17 6.07 -24.37 -0.81
N MET A 18 5.65 -25.30 -1.67
CA MET A 18 4.24 -25.69 -1.82
C MET A 18 3.77 -26.54 -0.65
N SER A 19 4.61 -27.50 -0.22
CA SER A 19 4.38 -28.31 0.99
C SER A 19 4.33 -27.45 2.26
N ALA A 20 5.28 -26.52 2.44
CA ALA A 20 5.35 -25.64 3.61
C ALA A 20 4.13 -24.71 3.76
N ARG A 21 3.39 -24.48 2.68
CA ARG A 21 2.20 -23.62 2.66
C ARG A 21 0.88 -24.40 2.59
N ALA A 22 0.93 -25.74 2.67
CA ALA A 22 -0.21 -26.64 2.50
C ALA A 22 -1.02 -26.36 1.21
N ILE A 23 -0.35 -25.87 0.16
CA ILE A 23 -1.01 -25.56 -1.11
C ILE A 23 -1.16 -26.87 -1.88
N ARG A 24 -2.38 -27.42 -1.86
CA ARG A 24 -2.72 -28.64 -2.59
C ARG A 24 -2.58 -28.43 -4.09
N GLU A 25 -2.20 -29.49 -4.81
CA GLU A 25 -2.05 -29.50 -6.27
C GLU A 25 -3.30 -28.99 -7.02
N ALA A 26 -4.49 -29.28 -6.48
CA ALA A 26 -5.75 -28.75 -6.99
C ALA A 26 -5.82 -27.21 -7.04
N ALA A 27 -5.17 -26.51 -6.09
CA ALA A 27 -5.11 -25.06 -6.09
C ALA A 27 -4.17 -24.51 -7.20
N VAL A 28 -3.10 -25.24 -7.51
CA VAL A 28 -2.18 -24.90 -8.62
C VAL A 28 -2.87 -25.07 -9.95
N LEU A 29 -3.63 -26.15 -10.11
CA LEU A 29 -4.41 -26.41 -11.31
C LEU A 29 -5.51 -25.36 -11.50
N ALA A 30 -6.18 -24.95 -10.42
CA ALA A 30 -7.18 -23.88 -10.46
C ALA A 30 -6.58 -22.52 -10.89
N TRP A 31 -5.39 -22.17 -10.38
CA TRP A 31 -4.68 -20.96 -10.82
C TRP A 31 -4.23 -21.05 -12.28
N SER A 32 -3.78 -22.23 -12.71
CA SER A 32 -3.38 -22.46 -14.10
C SER A 32 -4.56 -22.35 -15.07
N ASP A 33 -5.74 -22.87 -14.71
CA ASP A 33 -6.96 -22.73 -15.51
C ASP A 33 -7.44 -21.27 -15.57
N THR A 34 -7.36 -20.56 -14.44
CA THR A 34 -7.70 -19.14 -14.36
C THR A 34 -6.81 -18.29 -15.26
N ILE A 35 -5.49 -18.55 -15.28
CA ILE A 35 -4.55 -17.87 -16.16
C ILE A 35 -4.86 -18.20 -17.63
N ARG A 36 -5.09 -19.47 -17.98
CA ARG A 36 -5.43 -19.84 -19.36
C ARG A 36 -6.70 -19.13 -19.84
N ARG A 37 -7.76 -19.12 -19.02
CA ARG A 37 -9.01 -18.39 -19.31
C ARG A 37 -8.80 -16.88 -19.46
N ALA A 38 -7.86 -16.29 -18.72
CA ALA A 38 -7.56 -14.86 -18.83
C ALA A 38 -6.87 -14.48 -20.15
N PHE A 39 -6.27 -15.44 -20.86
CA PHE A 39 -5.50 -15.18 -22.09
C PHE A 39 -6.01 -15.89 -23.34
N THR A 40 -7.04 -16.74 -23.24
CA THR A 40 -7.80 -17.18 -24.41
C THR A 40 -8.88 -16.16 -24.75
N PRO A 41 -8.82 -15.48 -25.92
CA PRO A 41 -9.93 -14.66 -26.38
C PRO A 41 -11.15 -15.57 -26.59
N SER A 42 -12.25 -15.26 -25.89
CA SER A 42 -13.55 -15.89 -26.10
C SER A 42 -14.03 -15.56 -27.52
N PRO A 43 -14.43 -16.54 -28.35
CA PRO A 43 -15.15 -16.22 -29.57
C PRO A 43 -16.54 -15.65 -29.23
N GLU A 44 -16.96 -14.68 -30.03
CA GLU A 44 -18.20 -13.93 -29.91
C GLU A 44 -19.47 -14.78 -30.14
N ILE A 45 -20.45 -14.53 -29.28
CA ILE A 45 -21.91 -14.33 -29.51
C ILE A 45 -22.70 -15.45 -30.19
N SER A 46 -23.69 -15.99 -29.47
CA SER A 46 -25.06 -16.05 -29.98
C SER A 46 -26.10 -15.90 -28.85
N ASN A 47 -27.10 -15.06 -29.11
CA ASN A 47 -28.26 -14.75 -28.29
C ASN A 47 -29.06 -16.00 -27.89
N THR A 48 -29.84 -15.94 -26.79
CA THR A 48 -31.32 -16.11 -26.77
C THR A 48 -31.85 -15.80 -25.35
N ARG A 49 -33.07 -15.25 -25.32
CA ARG A 49 -33.83 -14.67 -24.20
C ARG A 49 -34.51 -15.70 -23.28
N ASP A 50 -35.07 -15.14 -22.21
CA ASP A 50 -36.36 -15.42 -21.55
C ASP A 50 -36.38 -16.13 -20.18
N SER A 51 -37.07 -15.42 -19.25
CA SER A 51 -37.96 -15.88 -18.16
C SER A 51 -37.36 -16.75 -17.04
N GLU A 52 -37.73 -16.67 -15.76
CA GLU A 52 -38.86 -16.09 -15.05
C GLU A 52 -38.54 -16.07 -13.53
N SER A 53 -39.18 -15.15 -12.81
CA SER A 53 -39.59 -15.13 -11.38
C SER A 53 -39.07 -16.16 -10.36
N HIS A 54 -38.72 -15.69 -9.15
CA HIS A 54 -39.46 -15.99 -7.91
C HIS A 54 -39.06 -15.10 -6.71
N SER A 55 -40.08 -14.72 -5.94
CA SER A 55 -40.09 -13.97 -4.69
C SER A 55 -39.30 -14.62 -3.54
N ALA A 56 -38.75 -13.80 -2.63
CA ALA A 56 -38.84 -14.03 -1.18
C ALA A 56 -38.44 -12.78 -0.38
N GLU A 57 -39.44 -12.20 0.28
CA GLU A 57 -39.48 -11.66 1.64
C GLU A 57 -38.32 -10.83 2.24
N HIS A 58 -38.72 -9.64 2.66
CA HIS A 58 -37.96 -8.62 3.37
C HIS A 58 -38.02 -8.87 4.89
N SER A 59 -36.87 -8.96 5.56
CA SER A 59 -36.71 -8.52 6.96
C SER A 59 -35.24 -8.19 7.26
N PRO A 60 -34.96 -7.21 8.15
CA PRO A 60 -33.74 -6.42 8.09
C PRO A 60 -32.61 -7.08 8.89
N GLN A 61 -31.52 -7.44 8.21
CA GLN A 61 -30.29 -7.86 8.87
C GLN A 61 -29.13 -6.94 8.50
N THR A 62 -28.75 -6.16 9.51
CA THR A 62 -27.49 -5.44 9.73
C THR A 62 -26.32 -6.00 8.91
N VAL A 63 -25.99 -5.34 7.80
CA VAL A 63 -24.78 -5.66 7.04
C VAL A 63 -23.59 -5.06 7.76
N ARG A 64 -22.98 -5.85 8.65
CA ARG A 64 -21.57 -5.71 8.99
C ARG A 64 -20.77 -5.90 7.70
N GLN A 65 -20.39 -4.81 7.05
CA GLN A 65 -19.53 -4.86 5.88
C GLN A 65 -18.11 -5.27 6.33
N THR A 66 -17.86 -6.58 6.35
CA THR A 66 -16.51 -7.10 6.24
C THR A 66 -16.01 -6.76 4.83
N VAL A 67 -15.20 -5.71 4.73
CA VAL A 67 -14.63 -5.26 3.48
C VAL A 67 -13.75 -6.37 2.90
N ARG A 68 -14.21 -6.96 1.80
CA ARG A 68 -13.48 -7.90 0.96
C ARG A 68 -12.13 -7.30 0.53
N PRO A 69 -11.07 -8.10 0.31
CA PRO A 69 -9.82 -7.59 -0.22
C PRO A 69 -10.06 -7.00 -1.62
N LYS A 70 -9.98 -5.66 -1.73
CA LYS A 70 -10.11 -4.94 -3.00
C LYS A 70 -9.00 -5.39 -3.95
N LYS A 71 -9.37 -5.63 -5.21
CA LYS A 71 -8.50 -5.83 -6.37
C LYS A 71 -7.28 -4.89 -6.27
N LYS A 72 -6.07 -5.41 -6.54
CA LYS A 72 -4.81 -4.64 -6.59
C LYS A 72 -4.81 -3.71 -7.82
N GLY A 73 -5.68 -2.71 -7.82
CA GLY A 73 -5.49 -1.49 -8.59
C GLY A 73 -4.33 -0.69 -8.01
N SER A 74 -3.87 0.32 -8.73
CA SER A 74 -2.88 1.28 -8.25
C SER A 74 -3.38 1.91 -6.93
N GLN A 75 -2.81 1.47 -5.81
CA GLN A 75 -3.11 2.01 -4.48
C GLN A 75 -2.81 3.50 -4.46
N SER A 76 -3.75 4.32 -3.97
CA SER A 76 -3.53 5.77 -3.84
C SER A 76 -2.47 6.07 -2.78
N LEU A 77 -1.87 7.26 -2.80
CA LEU A 77 -0.91 7.67 -1.77
C LEU A 77 -1.59 7.71 -0.39
N SER A 78 -2.83 8.21 -0.34
CA SER A 78 -3.65 8.22 0.88
C SER A 78 -3.93 6.80 1.40
N ALA A 79 -4.09 5.81 0.51
CA ALA A 79 -4.27 4.41 0.93
C ALA A 79 -2.97 3.79 1.45
N VAL A 80 -1.81 4.10 0.85
CA VAL A 80 -0.49 3.71 1.40
C VAL A 80 -0.26 4.34 2.77
N TRP A 81 -0.57 5.63 2.92
CA TRP A 81 -0.52 6.35 4.20
C TRP A 81 -1.42 5.70 5.25
N TYR A 82 -2.69 5.48 4.91
CA TYR A 82 -3.65 4.88 5.83
C TYR A 82 -3.20 3.49 6.28
N GLU A 83 -2.80 2.63 5.35
CA GLU A 83 -2.33 1.28 5.67
C GLU A 83 -1.04 1.29 6.50
N TRP A 84 -0.10 2.21 6.24
CA TRP A 84 1.11 2.39 7.05
C TRP A 84 0.78 2.59 8.54
N PHE A 85 -0.23 3.42 8.82
CA PHE A 85 -0.60 3.83 10.17
C PHE A 85 -1.63 2.92 10.84
N THR A 86 -2.53 2.27 10.09
CA THR A 86 -3.68 1.56 10.69
C THR A 86 -3.67 0.05 10.50
N ALA A 87 -2.71 -0.51 9.74
CA ALA A 87 -2.64 -1.97 9.59
C ALA A 87 -2.38 -2.66 10.93
N GLU A 88 -2.94 -3.86 11.09
CA GLU A 88 -2.78 -4.74 12.25
C GLU A 88 -2.34 -6.13 11.72
N PRO A 89 -1.11 -6.59 12.00
CA PRO A 89 0.01 -5.86 12.61
C PRO A 89 0.46 -4.66 11.77
N ARG A 90 1.01 -3.61 12.42
CA ARG A 90 1.55 -2.42 11.74
C ARG A 90 2.50 -2.83 10.61
N VAL A 91 2.46 -2.12 9.47
CA VAL A 91 3.27 -2.45 8.28
C VAL A 91 4.75 -2.55 8.62
N HIS A 92 5.26 -1.65 9.47
CA HIS A 92 6.66 -1.64 9.91
C HIS A 92 7.02 -2.70 10.95
N ALA A 93 6.04 -3.30 11.62
CA ALA A 93 6.22 -4.38 12.58
C ALA A 93 5.96 -5.78 11.96
N SER A 94 5.34 -5.83 10.78
CA SER A 94 4.97 -7.08 10.12
C SER A 94 6.17 -7.80 9.50
N ARG A 95 6.35 -9.06 9.87
CA ARG A 95 7.41 -9.94 9.31
C ARG A 95 7.02 -10.58 7.97
N SER A 96 5.74 -10.53 7.59
CA SER A 96 5.22 -11.17 6.39
C SER A 96 5.23 -10.26 5.15
N ILE A 97 5.44 -8.95 5.34
CA ILE A 97 5.51 -7.98 4.24
C ILE A 97 6.86 -8.10 3.53
N GLN A 98 6.83 -8.21 2.20
CA GLN A 98 8.03 -8.23 1.39
C GLN A 98 8.85 -6.95 1.58
N LYS A 99 10.18 -7.08 1.66
CA LYS A 99 11.10 -5.94 1.87
C LYS A 99 10.91 -4.80 0.87
N THR A 100 10.59 -5.12 -0.38
CA THR A 100 10.30 -4.15 -1.44
C THR A 100 9.03 -3.37 -1.14
N THR A 101 7.93 -4.03 -0.81
CA THR A 101 6.68 -3.39 -0.40
C THR A 101 6.88 -2.52 0.85
N LEU A 102 7.60 -3.04 1.85
CA LEU A 102 7.92 -2.26 3.05
C LEU A 102 8.71 -0.99 2.73
N TYR A 103 9.70 -1.10 1.83
CA TYR A 103 10.47 0.06 1.36
C TYR A 103 9.55 1.09 0.69
N GLU A 104 8.64 0.65 -0.18
CA GLU A 104 7.70 1.51 -0.91
C GLU A 104 6.76 2.26 0.04
N PHE A 105 6.19 1.55 1.01
CA PHE A 105 5.30 2.12 2.02
C PHE A 105 6.02 3.15 2.88
N ARG A 106 7.17 2.74 3.43
CA ARG A 106 8.02 3.57 4.29
C ARG A 106 8.42 4.87 3.61
N HIS A 107 8.86 4.82 2.36
CA HIS A 107 9.30 6.02 1.64
C HIS A 107 8.12 6.87 1.18
N THR A 108 7.02 6.25 0.75
CA THR A 108 5.81 6.99 0.36
C THR A 108 5.25 7.77 1.54
N ALA A 109 5.04 7.11 2.68
CA ALA A 109 4.60 7.77 3.90
C ALA A 109 5.58 8.87 4.33
N GLY A 110 6.89 8.58 4.32
CA GLY A 110 7.91 9.55 4.71
C GLY A 110 7.98 10.79 3.81
N TYR A 111 7.81 10.65 2.50
CA TYR A 111 7.72 11.82 1.61
C TYR A 111 6.44 12.61 1.86
N MET A 112 5.30 11.95 2.10
CA MET A 112 4.04 12.64 2.39
C MET A 112 4.13 13.49 3.67
N MET A 113 4.84 13.02 4.70
CA MET A 113 5.04 13.78 5.96
C MET A 113 5.71 15.14 5.74
N LEU A 114 6.62 15.24 4.77
CA LEU A 114 7.31 16.50 4.45
C LEU A 114 6.36 17.61 3.99
N PHE A 115 5.23 17.22 3.37
CA PHE A 115 4.28 18.13 2.75
C PHE A 115 3.09 18.47 3.67
N ILE A 116 3.18 18.17 4.96
CA ILE A 116 2.19 18.59 5.96
C ILE A 116 2.71 19.88 6.61
N PRO A 117 2.19 21.08 6.22
CA PRO A 117 2.81 22.36 6.56
C PRO A 117 2.71 22.71 8.05
N SER A 118 1.62 22.32 8.71
CA SER A 118 1.33 22.62 10.11
C SER A 118 1.80 21.54 11.10
N GLY A 119 2.57 20.56 10.63
CA GLY A 119 2.82 19.34 11.41
C GLY A 119 1.54 18.53 11.60
N PHE A 120 1.59 17.55 12.49
CA PHE A 120 0.47 16.65 12.76
C PHE A 120 0.61 15.94 14.10
N ALA A 121 -0.51 15.53 14.69
CA ALA A 121 -0.52 14.64 15.83
C ALA A 121 -1.38 13.42 15.52
N LEU A 122 -0.74 12.24 15.53
CA LEU A 122 -1.40 10.95 15.31
C LEU A 122 -1.23 10.09 16.57
N ASP A 123 -2.14 10.24 17.53
CA ASP A 123 -2.12 9.40 18.74
C ASP A 123 -2.84 8.08 18.49
N ALA A 124 -2.11 6.96 18.55
CA ALA A 124 -2.68 5.63 18.35
C ALA A 124 -3.70 5.23 19.44
N ALA A 125 -3.69 5.88 20.61
CA ALA A 125 -4.67 5.67 21.68
C ALA A 125 -5.96 6.48 21.46
N SER A 126 -5.95 7.48 20.57
CA SER A 126 -7.12 8.30 20.29
C SER A 126 -8.22 7.49 19.59
N PRO A 127 -9.49 7.60 20.01
CA PRO A 127 -10.60 7.00 19.25
C PRO A 127 -10.77 7.62 17.86
N ALA A 128 -10.25 8.83 17.64
CA ALA A 128 -10.26 9.53 16.36
C ALA A 128 -9.09 9.14 15.44
N PHE A 129 -8.16 8.29 15.89
CA PHE A 129 -6.92 7.97 15.18
C PHE A 129 -7.14 7.62 13.70
N LYS A 130 -8.06 6.70 13.40
CA LYS A 130 -8.29 6.26 12.01
C LYS A 130 -8.86 7.38 11.13
N SER A 131 -9.76 8.21 11.66
CA SER A 131 -10.31 9.36 10.92
C SER A 131 -9.28 10.48 10.72
N GLU A 132 -8.42 10.72 11.71
CA GLU A 132 -7.31 11.68 11.61
C GLU A 132 -6.29 11.21 10.58
N VAL A 133 -5.86 9.96 10.64
CA VAL A 133 -4.98 9.34 9.64
C VAL A 133 -5.56 9.47 8.23
N LEU A 134 -6.86 9.19 8.05
CA LEU A 134 -7.51 9.28 6.75
C LEU A 134 -7.49 10.71 6.22
N SER A 135 -8.03 11.66 6.99
CA SER A 135 -8.15 13.06 6.56
C SER A 135 -6.79 13.73 6.32
N LEU A 136 -5.79 13.40 7.14
CA LEU A 136 -4.43 13.88 6.98
C LEU A 136 -3.76 13.27 5.75
N GLY A 137 -3.98 11.97 5.51
CA GLY A 137 -3.45 11.27 4.33
C GLY A 137 -4.02 11.81 3.02
N GLU A 138 -5.29 12.20 2.99
CA GLU A 138 -5.92 12.84 1.82
C GLU A 138 -5.34 14.23 1.55
N LYS A 139 -5.23 15.08 2.58
CA LYS A 139 -4.59 16.40 2.48
C LYS A 139 -3.13 16.29 2.02
N ALA A 140 -2.35 15.41 2.65
CA ALA A 140 -0.95 15.19 2.28
C ALA A 140 -0.81 14.68 0.85
N GLN A 141 -1.73 13.84 0.37
CA GLN A 141 -1.77 13.38 -1.02
C GLN A 141 -2.00 14.54 -1.99
N GLU A 142 -2.93 15.44 -1.72
CA GLU A 142 -3.22 16.60 -2.57
C GLU A 142 -2.03 17.54 -2.67
N ILE A 143 -1.42 17.90 -1.53
CA ILE A 143 -0.25 18.76 -1.49
C ILE A 143 0.93 18.10 -2.21
N THR A 144 1.16 16.81 -1.97
CA THR A 144 2.19 16.03 -2.67
C THR A 144 1.98 16.06 -4.18
N ARG A 145 0.75 15.83 -4.66
CA ARG A 145 0.44 15.86 -6.10
C ARG A 145 0.64 17.25 -6.70
N ALA A 146 0.22 18.30 -6.00
CA ALA A 146 0.44 19.68 -6.42
C ALA A 146 1.94 19.99 -6.54
N PHE A 147 2.74 19.62 -5.53
CA PHE A 147 4.19 19.80 -5.54
C PHE A 147 4.87 19.07 -6.70
N LEU A 148 4.51 17.80 -6.94
CA LEU A 148 5.04 17.04 -8.07
C LEU A 148 4.71 17.71 -9.41
N LYS A 149 3.48 18.18 -9.59
CA LYS A 149 3.03 18.87 -10.82
C LYS A 149 3.84 20.15 -11.06
N THR A 150 4.03 20.98 -10.03
CA THR A 150 4.87 22.19 -10.09
C THR A 150 6.32 21.88 -10.47
N ASN A 151 6.79 20.68 -10.12
CA ASN A 151 8.12 20.20 -10.45
C ASN A 151 8.20 19.38 -11.76
N GLY A 152 7.16 19.45 -12.60
CA GLY A 152 7.13 18.80 -13.92
C GLY A 152 6.88 17.29 -13.86
N SER A 153 6.27 16.78 -12.78
CA SER A 153 5.94 15.37 -12.62
C SER A 153 4.44 15.17 -12.40
N THR A 154 3.82 14.35 -13.25
CA THR A 154 2.43 13.87 -13.09
C THR A 154 2.40 12.41 -12.63
N ALA A 155 3.44 11.96 -11.91
CA ALA A 155 3.64 10.56 -11.56
C ALA A 155 2.42 9.94 -10.85
N ALA A 156 2.03 8.74 -11.31
CA ALA A 156 1.05 7.92 -10.63
C ALA A 156 1.62 7.37 -9.31
N ALA A 157 0.76 6.87 -8.42
CA ALA A 157 1.20 6.36 -7.11
C ALA A 157 2.31 5.29 -7.21
N GLY A 158 2.25 4.39 -8.20
CA GLY A 158 3.27 3.37 -8.43
C GLY A 158 4.62 3.89 -8.97
N THR A 159 4.69 5.15 -9.42
CA THR A 159 5.93 5.78 -9.92
C THR A 159 6.36 7.00 -9.10
N VAL A 160 5.60 7.35 -8.05
CA VAL A 160 5.82 8.53 -7.20
C VAL A 160 7.21 8.53 -6.58
N LEU A 161 7.72 7.38 -6.13
CA LEU A 161 9.04 7.29 -5.51
C LEU A 161 10.18 7.52 -6.50
N LYS A 162 9.99 7.16 -7.77
CA LYS A 162 10.97 7.49 -8.81
C LYS A 162 11.02 9.01 -9.03
N ALA A 163 9.86 9.67 -9.04
CA ALA A 163 9.79 11.13 -9.13
C ALA A 163 10.47 11.79 -7.92
N PHE A 164 10.14 11.37 -6.70
CA PHE A 164 10.76 11.92 -5.49
C PHE A 164 12.27 11.70 -5.43
N ARG A 165 12.77 10.51 -5.81
CA ARG A 165 14.23 10.28 -5.88
C ARG A 165 14.92 11.23 -6.85
N LYS A 166 14.27 11.56 -7.98
CA LYS A 166 14.81 12.56 -8.92
C LYS A 166 14.84 13.95 -8.29
N LEU A 167 13.79 14.34 -7.58
CA LEU A 167 13.73 15.63 -6.88
C LEU A 167 14.72 15.73 -5.72
N TYR A 168 14.89 14.65 -4.95
CA TYR A 168 15.91 14.52 -3.91
C TYR A 168 17.31 14.76 -4.47
N LYS A 169 17.67 14.05 -5.55
CA LYS A 169 18.98 14.22 -6.20
C LYS A 169 19.21 15.62 -6.77
N ALA A 170 18.14 16.34 -7.08
CA ALA A 170 18.18 17.71 -7.58
C ALA A 170 18.10 18.77 -6.46
N GLY A 171 18.10 18.37 -5.18
CA GLY A 171 18.00 19.27 -4.02
C GLY A 171 16.63 19.96 -3.84
N LYS A 172 15.62 19.57 -4.62
CA LYS A 172 14.33 20.29 -4.68
C LYS A 172 13.42 20.05 -3.47
N ILE A 173 13.77 19.10 -2.61
CA ILE A 173 13.01 18.78 -1.40
C ILE A 173 13.77 19.09 -0.11
N ASP A 174 14.98 19.65 -0.20
CA ASP A 174 15.85 19.91 0.95
C ASP A 174 15.21 20.91 1.92
N ALA A 175 14.57 21.96 1.39
CA ALA A 175 13.82 22.92 2.20
C ALA A 175 12.64 22.26 2.95
N HIS A 176 11.97 21.28 2.35
CA HIS A 176 10.87 20.59 3.01
C HIS A 176 11.37 19.62 4.09
N ILE A 177 12.55 19.03 3.88
CA ILE A 177 13.24 18.22 4.89
C ILE A 177 13.63 19.09 6.08
N ALA A 178 14.27 20.25 5.85
CA ALA A 178 14.64 21.18 6.91
C ALA A 178 13.41 21.65 7.72
N GLN A 179 12.37 22.12 7.03
CA GLN A 179 11.12 22.54 7.69
C GLN A 179 10.45 21.41 8.48
N PHE A 180 10.56 20.16 8.01
CA PHE A 180 10.04 19.02 8.75
C PHE A 180 10.81 18.82 10.06
N HIS A 181 12.14 18.88 10.04
CA HIS A 181 12.94 18.78 11.27
C HIS A 181 12.67 19.93 12.23
N ASP A 182 12.51 21.17 11.75
CA ASP A 182 12.13 22.30 12.59
C ASP A 182 10.79 22.05 13.31
N ARG A 183 9.80 21.45 12.61
CA ARG A 183 8.50 21.08 13.22
C ARG A 183 8.65 20.02 14.29
N VAL A 184 9.53 19.04 14.07
CA VAL A 184 9.83 17.99 15.06
C VAL A 184 10.45 18.59 16.31
N GLU A 185 11.43 19.48 16.15
CA GLU A 185 12.10 20.15 17.28
C GLU A 185 11.13 21.00 18.10
N ARG A 186 10.16 21.66 17.43
CA ARG A 186 9.08 22.41 18.09
C ARG A 186 8.00 21.54 18.74
N GLY A 187 8.05 20.21 18.56
CA GLY A 187 7.03 19.29 19.10
C GLY A 187 5.70 19.33 18.34
N GLU A 188 5.69 19.83 17.10
CA GLU A 188 4.50 19.90 16.24
C GLU A 188 4.23 18.60 15.47
N VAL A 189 5.07 17.58 15.67
CA VAL A 189 4.94 16.26 15.05
C VAL A 189 4.87 15.18 16.13
N VAL A 190 3.71 14.56 16.27
CA VAL A 190 3.51 13.36 17.09
C VAL A 190 3.17 12.20 16.16
N ASP A 191 4.10 11.25 16.05
CA ASP A 191 3.97 10.08 15.18
C ASP A 191 4.21 8.78 15.98
N PRO A 192 3.33 7.78 15.88
CA PRO A 192 3.46 6.52 16.63
C PRO A 192 4.50 5.56 16.02
N THR A 193 5.10 5.90 14.89
CA THR A 193 6.09 5.09 14.18
C THR A 193 7.46 5.18 14.88
N PRO A 194 8.10 4.05 15.20
CA PRO A 194 9.41 4.07 15.83
C PRO A 194 10.48 4.66 14.88
N PRO A 195 11.46 5.45 15.38
CA PRO A 195 12.45 6.13 14.55
C PRO A 195 13.20 5.24 13.55
N ALA A 196 13.49 3.98 13.93
CA ALA A 196 14.16 3.03 13.06
C ALA A 196 13.38 2.71 11.77
N ALA A 197 12.05 2.81 11.83
CA ALA A 197 11.14 2.55 10.72
C ALA A 197 11.06 3.69 9.70
N PHE A 198 11.58 4.89 10.00
CA PHE A 198 11.57 6.03 9.06
C PHE A 198 12.73 6.05 8.08
N PRO A 199 12.53 6.47 6.81
CA PRO A 199 13.62 6.82 5.90
C PRO A 199 14.63 7.75 6.56
N ARG A 200 15.93 7.59 6.25
CA ARG A 200 17.00 8.33 6.93
C ARG A 200 16.79 9.85 6.94
N PHE A 201 16.21 10.42 5.88
CA PHE A 201 16.01 11.86 5.73
C PHE A 201 14.94 12.47 6.65
N ILE A 202 14.05 11.68 7.25
CA ILE A 202 13.05 12.12 8.24
C ILE A 202 13.17 11.38 9.58
N ARG A 203 14.29 10.69 9.82
CA ARG A 203 14.50 10.05 11.14
C ARG A 203 14.66 11.13 12.18
N PHE A 204 13.86 11.06 13.24
CA PHE A 204 14.09 11.83 14.45
C PHE A 204 15.35 11.33 15.14
N THR A 205 16.22 12.24 15.55
CA THR A 205 17.17 11.96 16.62
C THR A 205 16.40 12.02 17.93
N PRO A 206 16.48 11.01 18.81
CA PRO A 206 15.92 11.14 20.15
C PRO A 206 16.52 12.39 20.79
N VAL A 207 15.68 13.34 21.18
CA VAL A 207 16.11 14.42 22.06
C VAL A 207 16.24 13.77 23.43
N GLU A 208 17.48 13.57 23.90
CA GLU A 208 17.73 13.30 25.32
C GLU A 208 17.14 14.50 26.08
N ARG A 209 16.02 14.27 26.77
CA ARG A 209 15.42 15.19 27.72
C ARG A 209 15.75 14.72 29.12
#